data_AF-H3A1U5-F1
#
_entry.id   AF-H3A1U5-F1
#
_cell.length_a   1.000
_cell.length_b   1.000
_cell.length_c   1.000
_cell.angle_alpha   90.00
_cell.angle_beta   90.00
_cell.angle_gamma   90.00
#
_symmetry.space_group_name_H-M   'P 1'
#
loop_
_entity.id
_entity.type
_entity.pdbx_description
1 polymer ?
#
loop_
_entity_poly.entity_id
_entity_poly.type
_entity_poly.pdbx_seq_one_letter_code
_entity_poly.pdbx_strand_id
1 'polypeptide(L)'
;ESNKHLTEESGRILLERGSTEVPGGLIFNRDARINLTRPLFFTIDQLFHFQKKIRASILIILAKHGAITVKEWIPEQSVMQPVHLGNTTLRERFQLEWVEGNHFVHLNEPQQVAPIISNFLQKKVEPSK
;
A
#
# COMPACT_ATOMS: atom_id res chain seq x y z
N GLU A 1 13.26 1.17 19.45
CA GLU A 1 14.23 0.67 18.44
C GLU A 1 13.92 1.32 17.10
N SER A 2 14.94 1.57 16.27
CA SER A 2 14.76 2.11 14.91
C SER A 2 14.19 1.04 13.96
N ASN A 3 13.44 1.47 12.93
CA ASN A 3 12.88 0.57 11.94
C ASN A 3 13.99 0.04 11.02
N LYS A 4 14.34 -1.25 11.14
CA LYS A 4 15.43 -1.89 10.37
C LYS A 4 15.15 -2.04 8.87
N HIS A 5 13.90 -1.85 8.44
CA HIS A 5 13.51 -1.98 7.03
C HIS A 5 13.60 -0.66 6.26
N LEU A 6 13.78 0.46 6.95
CA LEU A 6 13.92 1.78 6.33
C LEU A 6 15.41 2.11 6.20
N THR A 7 15.85 2.56 5.02
CA THR A 7 17.22 3.07 4.87
C THR A 7 17.37 4.43 5.56
N GLU A 8 18.61 4.82 5.86
CA GLU A 8 18.89 6.15 6.43
C GLU A 8 18.38 7.28 5.54
N GLU A 9 18.63 7.20 4.24
CA GLU A 9 18.18 8.20 3.27
C GLU A 9 16.65 8.30 3.23
N SER A 10 15.95 7.16 3.19
CA SER A 10 14.48 7.14 3.28
C SER A 10 13.98 7.74 4.58
N GLY A 11 14.67 7.49 5.69
CA GLY A 11 14.39 8.10 6.99
C GLY A 11 14.53 9.63 6.95
N ARG A 12 15.61 10.12 6.34
CA ARG A 12 15.88 11.55 6.15
C ARG A 12 14.77 12.22 5.36
N ILE A 13 14.36 11.63 4.23
CA ILE A 13 13.26 12.13 3.39
C ILE A 13 11.94 12.23 4.19
N LEU A 14 11.63 11.24 5.03
CA LEU A 14 10.43 11.29 5.88
C LEU A 14 10.49 12.41 6.91
N LEU A 15 11.68 12.70 7.45
CA LEU A 15 11.88 13.76 8.44
C LEU A 15 11.74 15.16 7.84
N GLU A 16 12.16 15.38 6.59
CA GLU A 16 12.03 16.69 5.90
C GLU A 16 10.61 17.26 5.94
N ARG A 17 9.58 16.41 5.90
CA ARG A 17 8.16 16.81 6.03
C ARG A 17 7.52 16.37 7.35
N GLY A 18 8.10 15.38 8.00
CA GLY A 18 7.56 14.72 9.19
C GLY A 18 8.02 15.32 10.51
N SER A 19 8.93 16.29 10.48
CA SER A 19 9.46 16.94 11.68
C SER A 19 9.57 18.46 11.53
N THR A 20 9.64 19.13 12.68
CA THR A 20 9.95 20.56 12.78
C THR A 20 11.19 20.73 13.65
N GLU A 21 12.12 21.55 13.17
CA GLU A 21 13.28 21.97 13.94
C GLU A 21 12.85 22.88 15.09
N VAL A 22 13.39 22.60 16.28
CA VAL A 22 13.17 23.38 17.51
C VAL A 22 14.51 23.58 18.21
N PRO A 23 14.63 24.56 19.14
CA PRO A 23 15.80 24.64 19.99
C PRO A 23 16.06 23.31 20.70
N GLY A 24 17.22 22.70 20.45
CA GLY A 24 17.60 21.42 21.03
C GLY A 24 17.34 20.18 20.16
N GLY A 25 16.83 20.33 18.92
CA GLY A 25 16.77 19.23 17.95
C GLY A 25 15.52 19.24 17.07
N LEU A 26 14.90 18.07 16.92
CA LEU A 26 13.74 17.84 16.05
C LEU A 26 12.56 17.31 16.87
N ILE A 27 11.36 17.77 16.55
CA ILE A 27 10.09 17.16 17.01
C ILE A 27 9.35 16.56 15.84
N PHE A 28 8.70 15.41 16.05
CA PHE A 28 7.84 14.82 15.03
C PHE A 28 6.48 15.54 14.96
N ASN A 29 6.06 15.88 13.74
CA ASN A 29 4.77 16.48 13.45
C ASN A 29 3.69 15.39 13.42
N ARG A 30 3.24 14.99 14.61
CA ARG A 30 2.19 13.97 14.81
C ARG A 30 1.20 14.44 15.86
N ASP A 31 -0.07 14.22 15.58
CA ASP A 31 -1.13 14.41 16.56
C ASP A 31 -1.19 13.17 17.47
N ALA A 32 -1.10 13.37 18.80
CA ALA A 32 -1.14 12.28 19.76
C ALA A 32 -2.41 11.42 19.67
N ARG A 33 -3.50 11.96 19.11
CA ARG A 33 -4.77 11.25 18.90
C ARG A 33 -4.63 10.05 17.96
N ILE A 34 -3.58 9.99 17.14
CA ILE A 34 -3.30 8.81 16.29
C ILE A 34 -3.07 7.53 17.10
N ASN A 35 -2.66 7.66 18.36
CA ASN A 35 -2.40 6.55 19.27
C ASN A 35 -3.64 6.13 20.07
N LEU A 36 -4.78 6.84 19.93
CA LEU A 36 -6.02 6.47 20.60
C LEU A 36 -6.56 5.17 19.99
N THR A 37 -7.07 4.30 20.86
CA THR A 37 -7.75 3.07 20.43
C THR A 37 -8.94 3.42 19.57
N ARG A 38 -8.99 2.84 18.36
CA ARG A 38 -10.14 2.99 17.46
C ARG A 38 -11.33 2.25 18.07
N PRO A 39 -12.46 2.93 18.37
CA PRO A 39 -13.60 2.30 19.04
C PRO A 39 -14.43 1.41 18.10
N LEU A 40 -14.28 1.56 16.78
CA LEU A 40 -15.03 0.85 15.77
C LEU A 40 -14.12 0.41 14.64
N PHE A 41 -14.34 -0.82 14.16
CA PHE A 41 -13.70 -1.39 12.99
C PHE A 41 -14.77 -1.79 11.98
N PHE A 42 -14.46 -1.67 10.69
CA PHE A 42 -15.31 -2.26 9.66
C PHE A 42 -15.23 -3.77 9.72
N THR A 43 -16.37 -4.44 9.57
CA THR A 43 -16.39 -5.89 9.35
C THR A 43 -15.83 -6.20 7.96
N ILE A 44 -15.38 -7.44 7.78
CA ILE A 44 -14.89 -7.92 6.49
C ILE A 44 -15.97 -7.79 5.39
N ASP A 45 -17.23 -8.07 5.70
CA ASP A 45 -18.35 -7.88 4.76
C ASP A 45 -18.56 -6.42 4.36
N GLN A 46 -18.41 -5.48 5.30
CA GLN A 46 -18.49 -4.06 5.00
C GLN A 46 -17.34 -3.64 4.06
N LEU A 47 -16.12 -4.12 4.30
CA LEU A 47 -14.98 -3.88 3.43
C LEU A 47 -15.23 -4.41 2.01
N PHE A 48 -15.75 -5.63 1.86
CA PHE A 48 -16.09 -6.19 0.55
C PHE A 48 -17.25 -5.44 -0.12
N HIS A 49 -18.20 -4.94 0.64
CA HIS A 49 -19.27 -4.12 0.10
C HIS A 49 -18.73 -2.81 -0.50
N PHE A 50 -17.75 -2.17 0.14
CA PHE A 50 -17.07 -1.00 -0.44
C PHE A 50 -16.28 -1.37 -1.69
N GLN A 51 -15.52 -2.47 -1.64
CA GLN A 51 -14.71 -2.93 -2.75
C GLN A 51 -15.54 -3.19 -4.02
N LYS A 52 -16.69 -3.87 -3.89
CA LYS A 52 -17.60 -4.17 -5.01
C LYS A 52 -18.13 -2.92 -5.74
N LYS A 53 -18.07 -1.75 -5.10
CA LYS A 53 -18.52 -0.48 -5.70
C LYS A 53 -17.43 0.21 -6.52
N ILE A 54 -16.19 -0.25 -6.48
CA ILE A 54 -15.11 0.32 -7.28
C ILE A 54 -15.36 0.00 -8.75
N ARG A 55 -15.42 1.04 -9.59
CA ARG A 55 -15.57 0.93 -11.05
C ARG A 55 -14.31 1.35 -11.82
N ALA A 56 -13.37 1.98 -11.13
CA ALA A 56 -12.11 2.43 -11.68
C ALA A 56 -11.15 1.25 -11.91
N SER A 57 -10.15 1.46 -12.75
CA SER A 57 -9.03 0.53 -12.84
C SER A 57 -8.23 0.51 -11.54
N ILE A 58 -7.76 -0.67 -11.15
CA ILE A 58 -7.04 -0.92 -9.91
C ILE A 58 -5.69 -1.55 -10.24
N LEU A 59 -4.63 -0.96 -9.72
CA LEU A 59 -3.31 -1.57 -9.62
C LEU A 59 -3.01 -1.82 -8.13
N ILE A 60 -2.69 -3.06 -7.79
CA ILE A 60 -2.16 -3.43 -6.48
C ILE A 60 -0.71 -3.84 -6.66
N ILE A 61 0.20 -3.22 -5.90
CA ILE A 61 1.62 -3.60 -5.85
C ILE A 61 1.91 -4.14 -4.45
N LEU A 62 2.46 -5.35 -4.37
CA LEU A 62 2.81 -6.00 -3.12
C LEU A 62 4.32 -6.26 -3.07
N ALA A 63 4.94 -5.96 -1.93
CA ALA A 63 6.34 -6.24 -1.68
C ALA A 63 6.49 -7.67 -1.12
N LYS A 64 7.37 -8.48 -1.70
CA LYS A 64 7.55 -9.89 -1.29
C LYS A 64 8.05 -10.06 0.15
N HIS A 65 8.84 -9.10 0.64
CA HIS A 65 9.30 -9.04 2.03
C HIS A 65 8.54 -7.98 2.84
N GLY A 66 7.28 -7.72 2.45
CA GLY A 66 6.36 -6.83 3.15
C GLY A 66 5.57 -7.52 4.26
N ALA A 67 4.58 -6.82 4.80
CA ALA A 67 3.69 -7.33 5.85
C ALA A 67 2.69 -8.40 5.36
N ILE A 68 2.50 -8.49 4.03
CA ILE A 68 1.68 -9.52 3.40
C ILE A 68 2.64 -10.37 2.58
N THR A 69 2.86 -11.61 3.02
CA THR A 69 3.68 -12.57 2.28
C THR A 69 2.91 -13.13 1.09
N VAL A 70 3.62 -13.60 0.07
CA VAL A 70 3.01 -14.32 -1.07
C VAL A 70 2.18 -15.51 -0.57
N LYS A 71 2.65 -16.19 0.48
CA LYS A 71 1.96 -17.34 1.10
C LYS A 71 0.63 -16.93 1.74
N GLU A 72 0.62 -15.80 2.44
CA GLU A 72 -0.59 -15.19 3.00
C GLU A 72 -1.52 -14.61 1.93
N TRP A 73 -1.14 -14.59 0.65
CA TRP A 73 -2.00 -14.26 -0.48
C TRP A 73 -2.51 -15.50 -1.23
N ILE A 74 -2.00 -16.71 -0.92
CA ILE A 74 -2.42 -17.94 -1.60
C ILE A 74 -3.94 -18.13 -1.40
N PRO A 75 -4.72 -18.32 -2.49
CA PRO A 75 -6.17 -18.20 -2.44
C PRO A 75 -6.84 -19.08 -1.38
N GLU A 76 -6.43 -20.32 -1.20
CA GLU A 76 -7.20 -21.29 -0.40
C GLU A 76 -7.23 -21.02 1.12
N GLN A 77 -6.36 -20.17 1.66
CA GLN A 77 -6.23 -19.96 3.12
C GLN A 77 -6.03 -18.50 3.54
N SER A 78 -6.18 -17.55 2.61
CA SER A 78 -5.83 -16.15 2.81
C SER A 78 -7.04 -15.26 3.10
N VAL A 79 -6.95 -14.40 4.12
CA VAL A 79 -7.90 -13.28 4.33
C VAL A 79 -7.94 -12.28 3.17
N MET A 80 -6.92 -12.30 2.30
CA MET A 80 -6.81 -11.49 1.10
C MET A 80 -7.43 -12.15 -0.13
N GLN A 81 -7.80 -13.43 -0.08
CA GLN A 81 -8.45 -14.14 -1.18
C GLN A 81 -9.70 -13.38 -1.68
N PRO A 82 -10.64 -12.93 -0.83
CA PRO A 82 -11.83 -12.30 -1.35
C PRO A 82 -11.56 -10.86 -1.83
N VAL A 83 -10.47 -10.21 -1.38
CA VAL A 83 -9.96 -8.98 -2.00
C VAL A 83 -9.49 -9.26 -3.42
N HIS A 84 -8.72 -10.33 -3.63
CA HIS A 84 -8.28 -10.71 -4.97
C HIS A 84 -9.48 -11.03 -5.88
N LEU A 85 -10.35 -11.96 -5.45
CA LEU A 85 -11.55 -12.37 -6.21
C LEU A 85 -12.51 -11.21 -6.48
N GLY A 86 -12.66 -10.28 -5.53
CA GLY A 86 -13.47 -9.08 -5.73
C GLY A 86 -12.94 -8.22 -6.87
N ASN A 87 -11.61 -8.08 -6.98
CA ASN A 87 -10.98 -7.27 -8.01
C ASN A 87 -10.87 -7.97 -9.37
N THR A 88 -10.78 -9.30 -9.43
CA THR A 88 -10.74 -10.02 -10.73
C THR A 88 -12.00 -9.82 -11.56
N THR A 89 -13.13 -9.46 -10.93
CA THR A 89 -14.36 -9.06 -11.63
C THR A 89 -14.18 -7.85 -12.56
N LEU A 90 -13.15 -7.01 -12.32
CA LEU A 90 -12.82 -5.85 -13.13
C LEU A 90 -12.07 -6.21 -14.43
N ARG A 91 -11.63 -7.46 -14.59
CA ARG A 91 -10.94 -8.00 -15.79
C ARG A 91 -9.72 -7.16 -16.16
N GLU A 92 -9.65 -6.65 -17.40
CA GLU A 92 -8.57 -5.83 -17.96
C GLU A 92 -8.24 -4.58 -17.11
N ARG A 93 -9.18 -4.16 -16.26
CA ARG A 93 -9.03 -3.01 -15.37
C ARG A 93 -8.33 -3.35 -14.05
N PHE A 94 -8.04 -4.61 -13.77
CA PHE A 94 -7.31 -5.01 -12.57
C PHE A 94 -5.92 -5.54 -12.90
N GLN A 95 -4.91 -5.03 -12.20
CA GLN A 95 -3.53 -5.46 -12.29
C GLN A 95 -2.98 -5.72 -10.88
N LEU A 96 -2.26 -6.83 -10.70
CA LEU A 96 -1.58 -7.19 -9.45
C LEU A 96 -0.12 -7.48 -9.77
N GLU A 97 0.78 -6.80 -9.07
CA GLU A 97 2.23 -6.94 -9.27
C GLU A 97 2.93 -7.24 -7.95
N TRP A 98 3.88 -8.18 -8.00
CA TRP A 98 4.75 -8.49 -6.87
C TRP A 98 6.15 -7.98 -7.15
N VAL A 99 6.63 -7.07 -6.30
CA VAL A 99 7.97 -6.49 -6.41
C VAL A 99 8.90 -7.05 -5.35
N GLU A 100 10.17 -7.13 -5.72
CA GLU A 100 11.22 -7.50 -4.79
C GLU A 100 11.46 -6.38 -3.78
N GLY A 101 11.77 -6.73 -2.53
CA GLY A 101 12.01 -5.77 -1.46
C GLY A 101 10.97 -5.79 -0.33
N ASN A 102 11.12 -4.86 0.61
CA ASN A 102 10.33 -4.79 1.85
C ASN A 102 9.16 -3.79 1.75
N HIS A 103 8.41 -3.58 2.85
CA HIS A 103 7.28 -2.64 2.90
C HIS A 103 7.59 -1.24 2.34
N PHE A 104 8.81 -0.74 2.54
CA PHE A 104 9.28 0.57 2.09
C PHE A 104 9.95 0.55 0.71
N VAL A 105 9.82 -0.52 -0.09
CA VAL A 105 10.45 -0.64 -1.42
C VAL A 105 10.20 0.58 -2.31
N HIS A 106 9.00 1.16 -2.28
CA HIS A 106 8.65 2.34 -3.06
C HIS A 106 9.45 3.60 -2.68
N LEU A 107 10.04 3.63 -1.48
CA LEU A 107 10.88 4.72 -0.98
C LEU A 107 12.38 4.35 -1.03
N ASN A 108 12.72 3.12 -0.63
CA ASN A 108 14.11 2.63 -0.60
C ASN A 108 14.66 2.32 -2.02
N GLU A 109 13.82 1.77 -2.89
CA GLU A 109 14.16 1.29 -4.23
C GLU A 109 13.06 1.68 -5.25
N PRO A 110 12.78 2.98 -5.42
CA PRO A 110 11.66 3.47 -6.23
C PRO A 110 11.67 2.95 -7.67
N GLN A 111 12.85 2.62 -8.23
CA GLN A 111 13.01 2.02 -9.55
C GLN A 111 12.25 0.69 -9.74
N GLN A 112 11.98 -0.05 -8.66
CA GLN A 112 11.21 -1.30 -8.71
C GLN A 112 9.70 -1.04 -8.89
N VAL A 113 9.23 0.16 -8.53
CA VAL A 113 7.80 0.49 -8.42
C VAL A 113 7.37 1.51 -9.48
N ALA A 114 8.20 2.52 -9.73
CA ALA A 114 7.85 3.65 -10.59
C ALA A 114 7.47 3.24 -12.04
N PRO A 115 8.16 2.31 -12.71
CA PRO A 115 7.78 1.88 -14.05
C PRO A 115 6.40 1.21 -14.10
N ILE A 116 6.06 0.43 -13.06
CA ILE A 116 4.78 -0.27 -12.96
C ILE A 116 3.64 0.74 -12.88
N ILE A 117 3.77 1.74 -12.02
CA ILE A 117 2.77 2.83 -11.88
C ILE A 117 2.65 3.60 -13.19
N SER A 118 3.78 3.96 -13.80
CA SER A 118 3.81 4.75 -15.03
C SER A 118 3.12 4.02 -16.18
N ASN A 119 3.42 2.74 -16.35
CA ASN A 119 2.78 1.88 -17.36
C ASN A 119 1.28 1.75 -17.11
N PHE A 120 0.86 1.57 -15.86
CA PHE A 120 -0.56 1.48 -15.51
C PHE A 120 -1.33 2.77 -15.82
N LEU A 121 -0.77 3.94 -15.50
CA LEU A 121 -1.40 5.23 -15.77
C LEU A 121 -1.46 5.57 -17.26
N GLN A 122 -0.53 5.05 -18.07
CA GLN A 122 -0.49 5.27 -19.52
C GLN A 122 -1.37 4.30 -20.31
N LYS A 123 -1.84 3.20 -19.70
CA LYS A 123 -2.77 2.26 -20.37
C LYS A 123 -4.07 2.99 -20.72
N LYS A 124 -4.40 3.00 -22.01
CA LYS A 124 -5.75 3.38 -22.46
C LYS A 124 -6.72 2.30 -22.00
N VAL A 125 -7.62 2.65 -21.10
CA VAL A 125 -8.73 1.79 -20.70
C VAL A 125 -9.90 2.14 -21.60
N GLU A 126 -10.33 1.23 -22.46
CA GLU A 126 -11.55 1.45 -23.24
C GLU A 126 -12.74 1.59 -22.27
N PRO A 127 -13.64 2.57 -22.48
CA PRO A 127 -14.81 2.73 -21.64
C PRO A 127 -15.65 1.44 -21.70
N SER A 128 -16.13 1.00 -20.53
CA SER A 128 -17.02 -0.16 -20.46
C SER A 128 -18.30 0.11 -21.27
N LYS A 129 -18.63 -0.79 -22.20
CA LYS A 129 -19.92 -0.81 -22.89
C LYS A 129 -21.07 -0.98 -21.91
#